data_AF-A0A0M2HNR9-F1
#
_entry.id   AF-A0A0M2HNR9-F1
#
_cell.length_a   1.000
_cell.length_b   1.000
_cell.length_c   1.000
_cell.angle_alpha   90.00
_cell.angle_beta   90.00
_cell.angle_gamma   90.00
#
_symmetry.space_group_name_H-M   'P 1'
#
loop_
_entity.id
_entity.type
_entity.pdbx_description
1 polymer ?
#
loop_
_entity_poly.entity_id
_entity_poly.type
_entity_poly.pdbx_seq_one_letter_code
_entity_poly.pdbx_strand_id
1 'polypeptide(L)'
;MPTLGAAASGAPGAAPTDARIDLNTADQAALETLPRIGPALAERIIAWREENGRFASVDDLLAVPGIGEKLLEGIRDGVRV
;
A
#
# COMPACT_ATOMS: atom_id res chain seq x y z
N MET A 1 -33.60 26.81 38.44
CA MET A 1 -34.12 26.06 37.26
C MET A 1 -32.94 25.41 36.54
N PRO A 2 -33.14 24.25 35.90
CA PRO A 2 -32.33 23.05 36.06
C PRO A 2 -31.21 22.83 35.02
N THR A 3 -30.32 21.92 35.40
CA THR A 3 -29.33 21.15 34.64
C THR A 3 -29.65 20.87 33.17
N LEU A 4 -28.62 20.88 32.31
CA LEU A 4 -28.20 19.66 31.60
C LEU A 4 -26.81 19.82 30.98
N GLY A 5 -25.84 19.09 31.51
CA GLY A 5 -24.75 18.58 30.70
C GLY A 5 -25.28 17.45 29.81
N ALA A 6 -24.88 17.46 28.54
CA ALA A 6 -24.90 16.35 27.59
C ALA A 6 -24.40 16.93 26.25
N ALA A 7 -23.53 16.31 25.47
CA ALA A 7 -22.74 15.10 25.62
C ALA A 7 -21.59 15.26 24.61
N ALA A 8 -20.45 14.64 24.91
CA ALA A 8 -19.44 14.36 23.92
C ALA A 8 -20.08 13.65 22.72
N SER A 9 -19.95 14.25 21.54
CA SER A 9 -19.96 13.56 20.25
C SER A 9 -18.75 14.12 19.52
N GLY A 10 -17.69 13.40 19.24
CA GLY A 10 -17.46 11.98 19.36
C GLY A 10 -16.29 11.68 18.44
N ALA A 11 -15.09 12.08 18.87
CA ALA A 11 -13.81 11.52 18.44
C ALA A 11 -13.57 11.45 16.90
N PRO A 12 -12.46 10.87 16.42
CA PRO A 12 -11.52 11.61 15.59
C PRO A 12 -11.46 11.02 14.16
N GLY A 13 -10.70 11.67 13.28
CA GLY A 13 -10.03 10.95 12.20
C GLY A 13 -10.93 10.43 11.09
N ALA A 14 -11.30 11.31 10.17
CA ALA A 14 -11.26 10.93 8.76
C ALA A 14 -9.94 11.44 8.18
N ALA A 15 -8.81 10.99 8.74
CA ALA A 15 -7.69 10.73 7.85
C ALA A 15 -8.25 9.67 6.88
N PRO A 16 -8.20 9.88 5.56
CA PRO A 16 -8.43 8.76 4.66
C PRO A 16 -7.50 7.68 5.17
N THR A 17 -8.06 6.56 5.60
CA THR A 17 -7.29 5.36 5.81
C THR A 17 -6.68 5.11 4.45
N ASP A 18 -5.45 5.61 4.24
CA ASP A 18 -4.60 5.18 3.15
C ASP A 18 -4.36 3.71 3.44
N ALA A 19 -5.35 2.88 3.10
CA ALA A 19 -5.25 1.44 2.99
C ALA A 19 -4.38 1.07 1.78
N ARG A 20 -3.49 2.00 1.39
CA ARG A 20 -2.55 1.86 0.31
C ARG A 20 -1.28 1.31 0.90
N ILE A 21 -0.78 0.26 0.28
CA ILE A 21 0.45 -0.40 0.67
C ILE A 21 1.62 0.43 0.14
N ASP A 22 2.43 0.96 1.06
CA ASP A 22 3.66 1.68 0.77
C ASP A 22 4.73 0.71 0.26
N LEU A 23 5.07 0.72 -1.03
CA LEU A 23 6.02 -0.20 -1.66
C LEU A 23 7.44 -0.13 -1.09
N ASN A 24 7.82 1.02 -0.54
CA ASN A 24 9.10 1.21 0.11
C ASN A 24 9.19 0.55 1.50
N THR A 25 8.05 0.43 2.19
CA THR A 25 7.96 -0.17 3.53
C THR A 25 7.17 -1.49 3.54
N ALA A 26 6.62 -1.90 2.39
CA ALA A 26 5.83 -3.10 2.25
C ALA A 26 6.73 -4.31 2.37
N ASP A 27 6.38 -5.18 3.31
CA ASP A 27 6.96 -6.51 3.42
C ASP A 27 6.37 -7.45 2.37
N GLN A 28 6.99 -8.62 2.21
CA GLN A 28 6.54 -9.67 1.30
C GLN A 28 5.04 -9.96 1.48
N ALA A 29 4.60 -10.15 2.73
CA ALA A 29 3.21 -10.40 3.07
C ALA A 29 2.25 -9.26 2.66
N ALA A 30 2.69 -8.00 2.74
CA ALA A 30 1.89 -6.84 2.33
C ALA A 30 1.83 -6.69 0.81
N LEU A 31 2.83 -7.20 0.09
CA LEU A 31 2.78 -7.30 -1.37
C LEU A 31 1.88 -8.47 -1.78
N GLU A 32 1.93 -9.59 -1.07
CA GLU A 32 1.11 -10.78 -1.32
C GLU A 32 -0.39 -10.57 -1.03
N THR A 33 -0.76 -9.61 -0.18
CA THR A 33 -2.17 -9.22 0.01
C THR A 33 -2.76 -8.54 -1.23
N LEU A 34 -1.91 -8.07 -2.16
CA LEU A 34 -2.37 -7.45 -3.38
C LEU A 34 -2.85 -8.50 -4.38
N PRO A 35 -4.03 -8.29 -4.99
CA PRO A 35 -4.54 -9.22 -5.99
C PRO A 35 -3.53 -9.34 -7.14
N ARG A 36 -3.23 -10.58 -7.53
CA ARG A 36 -2.30 -10.95 -8.61
C ARG A 36 -0.81 -10.92 -8.24
N ILE A 37 -0.42 -10.37 -7.09
CA ILE A 37 0.93 -10.57 -6.55
C ILE A 37 0.97 -11.92 -5.82
N GLY A 38 1.99 -12.71 -6.12
CA GLY A 38 2.29 -13.95 -5.41
C GLY A 38 3.65 -13.87 -4.71
N PRO A 39 4.00 -14.90 -3.91
CA PRO A 39 5.25 -14.95 -3.14
C PRO A 39 6.50 -14.73 -4.00
N ALA A 40 6.52 -15.32 -5.21
CA ALA A 40 7.63 -15.15 -6.16
C ALA A 40 7.77 -13.72 -6.68
N LEU A 41 6.66 -12.99 -6.85
CA LEU A 41 6.71 -11.57 -7.25
C LEU A 41 7.15 -10.70 -6.08
N ALA A 42 6.60 -10.95 -4.89
CA ALA A 42 6.95 -10.21 -3.69
C ALA A 42 8.45 -10.33 -3.35
N GLU A 43 9.05 -11.53 -3.47
CA GLU A 43 10.51 -11.72 -3.35
C GLU A 43 11.28 -10.91 -4.41
N ARG A 44 10.80 -10.86 -5.65
CA ARG A 44 11.45 -10.09 -6.72
C ARG A 44 11.35 -8.58 -6.50
N ILE A 45 10.26 -8.09 -5.93
CA ILE A 45 10.11 -6.68 -5.56
C ILE A 45 11.16 -6.31 -4.50
N ILE A 46 11.34 -7.18 -3.49
CA ILE A 46 12.37 -6.99 -2.46
C ILE A 46 13.77 -7.03 -3.07
N ALA A 47 14.07 -8.04 -3.89
CA ALA A 47 15.37 -8.15 -4.56
C ALA A 47 15.65 -6.94 -5.47
N TRP A 48 14.64 -6.50 -6.23
CA TRP A 48 14.74 -5.30 -7.06
C TRP A 48 15.00 -4.06 -6.20
N ARG A 49 14.33 -3.95 -5.05
CA ARG A 49 14.55 -2.87 -4.08
C ARG A 49 15.97 -2.88 -3.50
N GLU A 50 16.54 -4.05 -3.23
CA GLU A 50 17.91 -4.15 -2.73
C GLU A 50 18.94 -3.79 -3.80
N GLU A 51 18.66 -4.11 -5.07
CA GLU A 51 19.59 -3.90 -6.19
C GLU A 51 19.49 -2.49 -6.81
N ASN A 52 18.28 -1.95 -6.94
CA ASN A 52 18.00 -0.64 -7.56
C ASN A 52 17.77 0.46 -6.52
N GLY A 53 17.37 0.08 -5.29
CA GLY A 53 17.01 1.00 -4.22
C GLY A 53 15.50 1.16 -4.04
N ARG A 54 15.11 2.27 -3.42
CA ARG A 54 13.72 2.59 -3.10
C ARG A 54 12.90 2.91 -4.36
N PHE A 55 11.65 2.45 -4.38
CA PHE A 55 10.69 2.74 -5.44
C PHE A 55 10.38 4.24 -5.46
N ALA A 56 10.60 4.88 -6.61
CA ALA A 56 10.32 6.31 -6.78
C ALA A 56 8.87 6.60 -7.18
N SER A 57 8.18 5.60 -7.73
CA SER A 57 6.79 5.69 -8.17
C SER A 57 6.17 4.31 -8.21
N VAL A 58 4.85 4.23 -8.19
CA VAL A 58 4.13 2.96 -8.30
C VAL A 58 4.52 2.23 -9.60
N ASP A 59 4.73 3.00 -10.68
CA ASP A 59 5.13 2.52 -12.01
C ASP A 59 6.46 1.77 -12.01
N ASP A 60 7.33 2.02 -11.04
CA ASP A 60 8.65 1.40 -10.91
C ASP A 60 8.53 -0.11 -10.57
N LEU A 61 7.36 -0.54 -10.08
CA LEU A 61 7.01 -1.96 -10.04
C LEU A 61 7.01 -2.60 -11.44
N LEU A 62 6.73 -1.87 -12.52
CA LEU A 62 6.81 -2.42 -13.89
C LEU A 62 8.24 -2.75 -14.30
N ALA A 63 9.24 -2.13 -13.68
CA ALA A 63 10.64 -2.48 -13.88
C ALA A 63 10.99 -3.81 -13.18
N VAL A 64 10.20 -4.22 -12.18
CA VAL A 64 10.34 -5.53 -11.55
C VAL A 64 9.87 -6.57 -12.56
N PRO A 65 10.74 -7.51 -12.97
CA PRO A 65 10.32 -8.54 -13.90
C PRO A 65 9.10 -9.27 -13.31
N GLY A 66 8.14 -9.64 -14.16
CA GLY A 66 6.92 -10.38 -13.78
C GLY A 66 5.79 -9.55 -13.20
N ILE A 67 6.03 -8.30 -12.82
CA ILE A 67 4.96 -7.32 -12.73
C ILE A 67 4.74 -6.76 -14.13
N GLY A 68 3.50 -6.67 -14.55
CA GLY A 68 3.12 -6.05 -15.81
C GLY A 68 2.02 -5.02 -15.60
N GLU A 69 1.76 -4.20 -16.60
CA GLU A 69 0.76 -3.11 -16.57
C GLU A 69 -0.61 -3.60 -16.08
N LYS A 70 -1.03 -4.80 -16.47
CA LYS A 70 -2.29 -5.41 -16.02
C LYS A 70 -2.33 -5.68 -14.51
N LEU A 71 -1.21 -6.10 -13.93
CA LEU A 71 -1.12 -6.36 -12.51
C LEU A 71 -1.07 -5.05 -11.76
N LEU A 72 -0.16 -4.16 -12.19
CA LEU A 72 -0.05 -2.80 -11.69
C LEU A 72 -1.42 -2.12 -11.70
N GLU A 73 -2.20 -2.25 -12.77
CA GLU A 73 -3.49 -1.60 -12.88
C GLU A 73 -4.52 -2.05 -11.85
N GLY A 74 -4.50 -3.33 -11.49
CA GLY A 74 -5.37 -3.87 -10.47
C GLY A 74 -4.97 -3.48 -9.05
N ILE A 75 -3.71 -3.09 -8.84
CA ILE A 75 -3.17 -2.80 -7.50
C ILE A 75 -2.89 -1.31 -7.30
N ARG A 76 -2.70 -0.52 -8.37
CA ARG A 76 -2.24 0.89 -8.33
C ARG A 76 -3.10 1.79 -7.45
N ASP A 77 -4.39 1.47 -7.33
CA ASP A 77 -5.34 2.21 -6.51
C ASP A 77 -5.09 1.99 -5.01
N GLY A 78 -4.54 0.82 -4.66
CA GLY A 78 -4.21 0.36 -3.32
C GLY A 78 -2.71 0.31 -3.01
N VAL A 79 -1.83 0.93 -3.80
CA VAL A 79 -0.39 1.04 -3.48
C VAL A 79 0.10 2.48 -3.65
N ARG A 80 1.16 2.81 -2.91
CA ARG A 80 1.88 4.09 -2.98
C ARG A 80 3.38 3.85 -2.75
N VAL A 81 4.22 4.87 -2.95
CA VAL A 81 5.66 4.83 -2.67
C VAL A 81 6.02 5.74 -1.51
#